data_AF-A0AAD1AD49-F1
#
_entry.id   AF-A0AAD1AD49-F1
#
_cell.length_a   1.000
_cell.length_b   1.000
_cell.length_c   1.000
_cell.angle_alpha   90.00
_cell.angle_beta   90.00
_cell.angle_gamma   90.00
#
_symmetry.space_group_name_H-M   'P 1'
#
loop_
_entity.id
_entity.type
_entity.pdbx_description
1 polymer ?
#
loop_
_entity_poly.entity_id
_entity_poly.type
_entity_poly.pdbx_seq_one_letter_code
_entity_poly.pdbx_strand_id
1 'polypeptide(L)'
;MSAPLSYREAVIDVDAITANVGRLRELTGARRLMVVVKANGYGHGALATAQAALAGGADALGTAELREAVALRTAGIVAPLLCWLHDPGEDFDAALEHSIDVAVSSVAQLNALAQAAEDRGVRAAVQVKVDTGLSRNGAPEGEWVPVAQALARHAARGTVHLTGLFSHLSNTSREDDLAQLGRLRAADAVLRRFGIQSPVLHLAATAAALRIPETRLDMVRTGIGVYGLSPVEDETSLGLGLVPAMTLQGRVAGLRRVARGTGVSYDYTYRAGGETTLALVPFGYADGIPRSASGVAEVSVGGRRHRIAGRVAMDQFVVDVGDDPVLVGDPVVLWGDPTTGVPSVDEWARWCGTINYELVTRLGPRVPRRLLPAAASRA
;
A
#
# COMPACT_ATOMS: atom_id res chain seq x y z
N MET A 1 -32.74 -2.13 2.00
CA MET A 1 -32.32 -3.48 2.46
C MET A 1 -30.86 -3.65 2.09
N SER A 2 -29.97 -3.91 3.04
CA SER A 2 -28.54 -4.12 2.75
C SER A 2 -28.39 -5.32 1.81
N ALA A 3 -27.55 -5.20 0.78
CA ALA A 3 -27.17 -6.36 -0.03
C ALA A 3 -26.68 -7.49 0.89
N PRO A 4 -27.02 -8.76 0.60
CA PRO A 4 -26.54 -9.87 1.39
C PRO A 4 -25.02 -9.87 1.41
N LEU A 5 -24.43 -9.98 2.61
CA LEU A 5 -22.99 -10.10 2.79
C LEU A 5 -22.47 -11.27 1.96
N SER A 6 -21.42 -11.03 1.17
CA SER A 6 -20.66 -12.09 0.50
C SER A 6 -20.15 -13.10 1.54
N TYR A 7 -19.95 -14.35 1.11
CA TYR A 7 -19.40 -15.41 1.95
C TYR A 7 -18.07 -15.00 2.62
N ARG A 8 -17.23 -14.27 1.87
CA ARG A 8 -16.03 -13.54 2.31
C ARG A 8 -15.80 -12.36 1.36
N GLU A 9 -15.38 -11.21 1.87
CA GLU A 9 -15.09 -10.01 1.09
C GLU A 9 -14.18 -9.03 1.84
N ALA A 10 -13.49 -8.17 1.09
CA ALA A 10 -12.88 -6.95 1.58
C ALA A 10 -13.75 -5.77 1.14
N VAL A 11 -14.39 -5.10 2.09
CA VAL A 11 -15.20 -3.92 1.83
C VAL A 11 -14.31 -2.69 1.84
N ILE A 12 -14.34 -1.92 0.76
CA ILE A 12 -13.46 -0.78 0.54
C ILE A 12 -14.28 0.52 0.55
N ASP A 13 -14.01 1.36 1.52
CA ASP A 13 -14.56 2.71 1.62
C ASP A 13 -13.70 3.69 0.81
N VAL A 14 -14.16 4.02 -0.39
CA VAL A 14 -13.47 4.97 -1.28
C VAL A 14 -13.58 6.41 -0.80
N ASP A 15 -14.64 6.75 -0.05
CA ASP A 15 -14.79 8.08 0.53
C ASP A 15 -13.77 8.28 1.67
N ALA A 16 -13.49 7.23 2.45
CA ALA A 16 -12.40 7.24 3.42
C ALA A 16 -11.04 7.47 2.74
N ILE A 17 -10.77 6.82 1.60
CA ILE A 17 -9.54 7.06 0.82
C ILE A 17 -9.45 8.54 0.39
N THR A 18 -10.52 9.09 -0.18
CA THR A 18 -10.59 10.50 -0.58
C THR A 18 -10.34 11.44 0.60
N ALA A 19 -11.00 11.20 1.74
CA ALA A 19 -10.83 12.00 2.95
C ALA A 19 -9.41 11.91 3.53
N ASN A 20 -8.82 10.70 3.53
CA ASN A 20 -7.46 10.48 4.02
C ASN A 20 -6.42 11.23 3.16
N VAL A 21 -6.60 11.31 1.84
CA VAL A 21 -5.71 12.13 0.98
C VAL A 21 -5.79 13.60 1.36
N GLY A 22 -7.00 14.14 1.53
CA GLY A 22 -7.22 15.51 2.00
C GLY A 22 -6.55 15.76 3.36
N ARG A 23 -6.76 14.85 4.31
CA ARG A 23 -6.17 14.92 5.64
C ARG A 23 -4.64 14.89 5.62
N LEU A 24 -4.04 14.01 4.81
CA LEU A 24 -2.58 13.94 4.67
C LEU A 24 -2.02 15.21 4.02
N ARG A 25 -2.73 15.82 3.06
CA ARG A 25 -2.33 17.10 2.49
C ARG A 25 -2.32 18.20 3.56
N GLU A 26 -3.34 18.28 4.40
CA GLU A 26 -3.40 19.23 5.53
C GLU A 26 -2.25 19.02 6.52
N LEU A 27 -2.05 17.79 6.99
CA LEU A 27 -1.01 17.45 7.98
C LEU A 27 0.41 17.74 7.48
N THR A 28 0.64 17.52 6.19
CA THR A 28 1.96 17.69 5.59
C THR A 28 2.20 19.11 5.08
N GLY A 29 1.16 19.86 4.71
CA GLY A 29 1.30 21.13 3.99
C GLY A 29 2.09 20.97 2.69
N ALA A 30 2.14 19.76 2.12
CA ALA A 30 2.98 19.47 0.96
C ALA A 30 2.47 20.19 -0.28
N ARG A 31 3.39 20.77 -1.05
CA ARG A 31 3.06 21.45 -2.32
C ARG A 31 2.41 20.48 -3.30
N ARG A 32 3.02 19.30 -3.48
CA ARG A 32 2.46 18.21 -4.27
C ARG A 32 2.37 16.92 -3.46
N LEU A 33 1.40 16.09 -3.79
CA LEU A 33 1.17 14.81 -3.17
C LEU A 33 0.99 13.74 -4.25
N MET A 34 1.92 12.79 -4.28
CA MET A 34 1.80 11.57 -5.08
C MET A 34 1.23 10.45 -4.22
N VAL A 35 0.12 9.85 -4.64
CA VAL A 35 -0.44 8.66 -3.98
C VAL A 35 0.13 7.38 -4.59
N VAL A 36 0.63 6.49 -3.74
CA VAL A 36 1.21 5.22 -4.14
C VAL A 36 0.14 4.12 -4.15
N VAL A 37 -0.16 3.60 -5.35
CA VAL A 37 -1.22 2.61 -5.61
C VAL A 37 -0.68 1.25 -6.10
N LYS A 38 0.62 1.00 -5.93
CA LYS A 38 1.24 -0.32 -6.20
C LYS A 38 0.60 -1.46 -5.41
N ALA A 39 0.86 -2.69 -5.82
CA ALA A 39 0.34 -3.91 -5.21
C ALA A 39 -1.19 -3.88 -5.10
N ASN A 40 -1.86 -3.57 -6.21
CA ASN A 40 -3.31 -3.44 -6.31
C ASN A 40 -3.90 -2.44 -5.29
N GLY A 41 -3.32 -1.24 -5.16
CA GLY A 41 -3.74 -0.25 -4.17
C GLY A 41 -3.57 -0.79 -2.74
N TYR A 42 -2.42 -1.40 -2.45
CA TYR A 42 -2.17 -2.06 -1.16
C TYR A 42 -3.28 -3.08 -0.81
N GLY A 43 -3.76 -3.81 -1.82
CA GLY A 43 -4.87 -4.77 -1.70
C GLY A 43 -6.28 -4.18 -1.68
N HIS A 44 -6.46 -2.86 -1.79
CA HIS A 44 -7.77 -2.18 -1.79
C HIS A 44 -8.40 -2.06 -3.19
N GLY A 45 -7.67 -2.39 -4.24
CA GLY A 45 -8.09 -2.19 -5.63
C GLY A 45 -7.43 -0.95 -6.23
N ALA A 46 -6.48 -1.13 -7.15
CA ALA A 46 -5.68 -0.03 -7.69
C ALA A 46 -6.50 1.05 -8.40
N LEU A 47 -7.43 0.66 -9.27
CA LEU A 47 -8.24 1.62 -10.04
C LEU A 47 -9.13 2.48 -9.14
N ALA A 48 -9.91 1.83 -8.26
CA ALA A 48 -10.80 2.53 -7.33
C ALA A 48 -10.01 3.46 -6.39
N THR A 49 -8.87 2.98 -5.88
CA THR A 49 -7.97 3.80 -5.05
C THR A 49 -7.42 4.98 -5.83
N ALA A 50 -6.97 4.79 -7.08
CA ALA A 50 -6.43 5.85 -7.91
C ALA A 50 -7.47 6.95 -8.17
N GLN A 51 -8.70 6.57 -8.51
CA GLN A 51 -9.81 7.51 -8.71
C GLN A 51 -10.14 8.29 -7.42
N ALA A 52 -10.28 7.58 -6.29
CA ALA A 52 -10.57 8.20 -5.00
C ALA A 52 -9.44 9.14 -4.53
N ALA A 53 -8.19 8.76 -4.77
CA ALA A 53 -7.03 9.56 -4.45
C ALA A 53 -6.95 10.85 -5.27
N LEU A 54 -7.22 10.77 -6.57
CA LEU A 54 -7.29 11.95 -7.43
C LEU A 54 -8.44 12.88 -7.01
N ALA A 55 -9.62 12.32 -6.69
CA ALA A 55 -10.73 13.08 -6.13
C ALA A 55 -10.39 13.74 -4.79
N GLY A 56 -9.56 13.10 -3.97
CA GLY A 56 -9.02 13.65 -2.71
C GLY A 56 -7.91 14.68 -2.89
N GLY A 57 -7.54 14.99 -4.13
CA GLY A 57 -6.54 16.02 -4.46
C GLY A 57 -5.12 15.50 -4.58
N ALA A 58 -4.89 14.25 -4.96
CA ALA A 58 -3.56 13.79 -5.38
C ALA A 58 -3.14 14.46 -6.70
N ASP A 59 -1.88 14.91 -6.79
CA ASP A 59 -1.32 15.52 -8.01
C ASP A 59 -0.74 14.48 -8.98
N ALA A 60 -0.36 13.32 -8.45
CA ALA A 60 0.25 12.24 -9.20
C ALA A 60 -0.03 10.88 -8.54
N LEU A 61 0.22 9.82 -9.30
CA LEU A 61 0.13 8.44 -8.84
C LEU A 61 1.48 7.75 -8.99
N GLY A 62 1.74 6.77 -8.13
CA GLY A 62 2.95 5.96 -8.16
C GLY A 62 2.66 4.47 -8.11
N THR A 63 3.22 3.71 -9.04
CA THR A 63 3.22 2.23 -9.05
C THR A 63 4.64 1.70 -8.90
N ALA A 64 4.78 0.41 -8.58
CA ALA A 64 6.09 -0.20 -8.59
C ALA A 64 6.46 -0.54 -10.04
N GLU A 65 5.61 -1.32 -10.70
CA GLU A 65 5.92 -1.94 -11.99
C GLU A 65 5.19 -1.25 -13.14
N LEU A 66 5.75 -1.38 -14.34
CA LEU A 66 5.18 -0.80 -15.56
C LEU A 66 3.79 -1.36 -15.86
N ARG A 67 3.59 -2.68 -15.72
CA ARG A 67 2.27 -3.32 -15.94
C ARG A 67 1.16 -2.75 -15.07
N GLU A 68 1.47 -2.33 -13.84
CA GLU A 68 0.50 -1.70 -12.94
C GLU A 68 0.09 -0.33 -13.48
N ALA A 69 1.06 0.45 -13.97
CA ALA A 69 0.81 1.77 -14.54
C ALA A 69 0.03 1.68 -15.85
N VAL A 70 0.38 0.73 -16.73
CA VAL A 70 -0.35 0.46 -17.98
C VAL A 70 -1.80 0.08 -17.67
N ALA A 71 -2.05 -0.78 -16.68
CA ALA A 71 -3.41 -1.14 -16.29
C ALA A 71 -4.25 0.08 -15.88
N LEU A 72 -3.67 1.04 -15.16
CA LEU A 72 -4.35 2.29 -14.80
C LEU A 72 -4.61 3.19 -16.02
N ARG A 73 -3.65 3.29 -16.94
CA ARG A 73 -3.80 4.05 -18.20
C ARG A 73 -4.91 3.47 -19.07
N THR A 74 -4.93 2.17 -19.27
CA THR A 74 -5.98 1.46 -20.01
C THR A 74 -7.36 1.63 -19.36
N ALA A 75 -7.41 1.79 -18.04
CA ALA A 75 -8.63 2.09 -17.30
C ALA A 75 -9.03 3.59 -17.30
N GLY A 76 -8.35 4.44 -18.08
CA GLY A 76 -8.70 5.84 -18.30
C GLY A 76 -8.08 6.83 -17.31
N ILE A 77 -7.11 6.42 -16.49
CA ILE A 77 -6.37 7.36 -15.63
C ILE A 77 -5.42 8.20 -16.47
N VAL A 78 -5.62 9.52 -16.50
CA VAL A 78 -4.81 10.47 -17.28
C VAL A 78 -3.85 11.32 -16.43
N ALA A 79 -3.93 11.23 -15.10
CA ALA A 79 -3.05 11.99 -14.20
C ALA A 79 -1.56 11.58 -14.34
N PRO A 80 -0.60 12.44 -13.92
CA PRO A 80 0.82 12.06 -13.86
C PRO A 80 1.01 10.73 -13.11
N LEU A 81 1.77 9.82 -13.71
CA LEU A 81 1.90 8.43 -13.23
C LEU A 81 3.34 7.99 -13.38
N LEU A 82 3.96 7.61 -12.26
CA LEU A 82 5.35 7.19 -12.18
C LEU A 82 5.45 5.69 -11.84
N CYS A 83 6.30 4.94 -12.54
CA CYS A 83 6.73 3.59 -12.15
C CYS A 83 8.27 3.53 -11.96
N TRP A 84 8.78 2.61 -11.13
CA TRP A 84 10.19 2.66 -10.68
C TRP A 84 10.89 1.33 -10.45
N LEU A 85 10.23 0.21 -10.75
CA LEU A 85 10.79 -1.13 -10.64
C LEU A 85 10.57 -1.84 -11.97
N HIS A 86 11.68 -2.14 -12.63
CA HIS A 86 11.69 -2.60 -14.02
C HIS A 86 12.44 -3.92 -14.10
N ASP A 87 11.96 -4.81 -14.96
CA ASP A 87 12.71 -6.00 -15.36
C ASP A 87 14.05 -5.60 -16.04
N PRO A 88 15.14 -6.38 -15.92
CA PRO A 88 16.38 -6.09 -16.65
C PRO A 88 16.20 -5.99 -18.18
N GLY A 89 15.21 -6.69 -18.74
CA GLY A 89 14.82 -6.61 -20.15
C GLY A 89 13.49 -5.87 -20.37
N GLU A 90 13.09 -4.99 -19.45
CA GLU A 90 11.83 -4.25 -19.56
C GLU A 90 11.73 -3.51 -20.90
N ASP A 91 10.61 -3.72 -21.59
CA ASP A 91 10.30 -3.01 -22.81
C ASP A 91 9.63 -1.67 -22.46
N PHE A 92 10.40 -0.58 -22.58
CA PHE A 92 9.90 0.76 -22.29
C PHE A 92 8.96 1.31 -23.35
N ASP A 93 8.73 0.62 -24.46
CA ASP A 93 7.74 1.02 -25.47
C ASP A 93 6.34 1.21 -24.88
N ALA A 94 5.93 0.29 -24.00
CA ALA A 94 4.63 0.39 -23.34
C ALA A 94 4.55 1.62 -22.43
N ALA A 95 5.65 2.02 -21.78
CA ALA A 95 5.67 3.24 -20.99
C ALA A 95 5.45 4.48 -21.86
N LEU A 96 6.11 4.53 -23.03
CA LEU A 96 6.03 5.64 -23.97
C LEU A 96 4.64 5.74 -24.62
N GLU A 97 4.10 4.62 -25.07
CA GLU A 97 2.76 4.53 -25.67
C GLU A 97 1.67 5.04 -24.72
N HIS A 98 1.79 4.68 -23.44
CA HIS A 98 0.83 5.05 -22.42
C HIS A 98 1.18 6.35 -21.68
N SER A 99 2.19 7.12 -22.12
CA SER A 99 2.60 8.37 -21.47
C SER A 99 2.81 8.21 -19.95
N ILE A 100 3.63 7.23 -19.59
CA ILE A 100 4.00 6.90 -18.21
C ILE A 100 5.40 7.46 -17.93
N ASP A 101 5.56 8.17 -16.83
CA ASP A 101 6.88 8.60 -16.35
C ASP A 101 7.64 7.38 -15.82
N VAL A 102 8.90 7.24 -16.24
CA VAL A 102 9.77 6.12 -15.85
C VAL A 102 10.86 6.63 -14.91
N ALA A 103 10.93 6.07 -13.71
CA ALA A 103 12.07 6.30 -12.82
C ALA A 103 13.22 5.34 -13.16
N VAL A 104 14.37 5.87 -13.54
CA VAL A 104 15.58 5.08 -13.82
C VAL A 104 16.56 5.17 -12.67
N SER A 105 17.26 4.07 -12.41
CA SER A 105 18.22 3.91 -11.31
C SER A 105 19.66 3.67 -11.79
N SER A 106 19.89 3.65 -13.10
CA SER A 106 21.21 3.41 -13.68
C SER A 106 21.34 4.03 -15.07
N VAL A 107 22.57 4.20 -15.53
CA VAL A 107 22.86 4.62 -16.90
C VAL A 107 22.29 3.63 -17.92
N ALA A 108 22.32 2.33 -17.62
CA ALA A 108 21.79 1.30 -18.51
C ALA A 108 20.28 1.44 -18.74
N GLN A 109 19.51 1.63 -17.66
CA GLN A 109 18.05 1.87 -17.76
C GLN A 109 17.74 3.17 -18.50
N LEU A 110 18.50 4.24 -18.21
CA LEU A 110 18.34 5.52 -18.91
C LEU A 110 18.61 5.38 -20.41
N ASN A 111 19.66 4.66 -20.80
CA ASN A 111 19.98 4.42 -22.21
C ASN A 111 18.92 3.56 -22.89
N ALA A 112 18.40 2.53 -22.23
CA ALA A 112 17.33 1.68 -22.78
C ALA A 112 16.04 2.50 -23.03
N LEU A 113 15.62 3.31 -22.05
CA LEU A 113 14.47 4.21 -22.21
C LEU A 113 14.70 5.23 -23.33
N ALA A 114 15.89 5.80 -23.41
CA ALA A 114 16.23 6.77 -24.45
C ALA A 114 16.24 6.13 -25.85
N GLN A 115 16.75 4.90 -25.98
CA GLN A 115 16.74 4.16 -27.24
C GLN A 115 15.30 3.89 -27.71
N ALA A 116 14.43 3.39 -26.84
CA ALA A 116 13.02 3.17 -27.17
C ALA A 116 12.31 4.48 -27.60
N ALA A 117 12.65 5.59 -26.94
CA ALA A 117 12.11 6.91 -27.31
C ALA A 117 12.61 7.40 -28.68
N GLU A 118 13.90 7.20 -28.98
CA GLU A 118 14.50 7.48 -30.29
C GLU A 118 13.84 6.64 -31.40
N ASP A 119 13.68 5.33 -31.17
CA ASP A 119 13.07 4.40 -32.13
C ASP A 119 11.61 4.77 -32.46
N ARG A 120 10.87 5.30 -31.47
CA ARG A 120 9.49 5.79 -31.64
C ARG A 120 9.39 7.24 -32.09
N GLY A 121 10.48 7.99 -32.13
CA GLY A 121 10.46 9.43 -32.44
C GLY A 121 9.68 10.26 -31.42
N VAL A 122 9.64 9.83 -30.15
CA VAL A 122 8.97 10.53 -29.05
C VAL A 122 9.96 10.96 -27.98
N ARG A 123 9.50 11.76 -27.02
CA ARG A 123 10.31 12.21 -25.87
C ARG A 123 9.88 11.50 -24.60
N ALA A 124 10.80 10.75 -23.98
CA ALA A 124 10.51 10.05 -22.72
C ALA A 124 10.50 10.99 -21.52
N ALA A 125 9.48 10.85 -20.65
CA ALA A 125 9.45 11.45 -19.31
C ALA A 125 10.24 10.57 -18.34
N VAL A 126 11.29 11.11 -17.76
CA VAL A 126 12.20 10.35 -16.89
C VAL A 126 12.33 11.02 -15.53
N GLN A 127 12.27 10.21 -14.47
CA GLN A 127 12.79 10.60 -13.17
C GLN A 127 14.07 9.84 -12.86
N VAL A 128 15.00 10.47 -12.15
CA VAL A 128 16.19 9.78 -11.66
C VAL A 128 15.96 9.36 -10.21
N LYS A 129 16.16 8.08 -9.93
CA LYS A 129 16.20 7.57 -8.57
C LYS A 129 17.64 7.38 -8.15
N VAL A 130 18.04 8.03 -7.05
CA VAL A 130 19.36 7.87 -6.44
C VAL A 130 19.25 7.08 -5.14
N ASP A 131 20.28 6.31 -4.82
CA ASP A 131 20.42 5.72 -3.49
C ASP A 131 21.13 6.72 -2.58
N THR A 132 20.50 7.02 -1.45
CA THR A 132 21.06 7.92 -0.43
C THR A 132 21.37 7.19 0.88
N GLY A 133 21.22 5.87 0.93
CA GLY A 133 21.52 5.05 2.11
C GLY A 133 20.51 3.94 2.40
N LEU A 134 19.52 3.70 1.51
CA LEU A 134 18.61 2.58 1.68
C LEU A 134 19.19 1.29 1.08
N SER A 135 20.11 1.41 0.11
CA SER A 135 20.83 0.27 -0.50
C SER A 135 19.92 -0.80 -1.07
N ARG A 136 18.80 -0.36 -1.67
CA ARG A 136 17.78 -1.22 -2.28
C ARG A 136 17.70 -1.08 -3.80
N ASN A 137 17.55 0.15 -4.28
CA ASN A 137 17.43 0.49 -5.70
C ASN A 137 17.68 2.01 -5.82
N GLY A 138 18.26 2.46 -6.92
CA GLY A 138 18.69 3.84 -7.16
C GLY A 138 20.18 3.88 -7.49
N ALA A 139 20.62 4.90 -8.22
CA ALA A 139 22.03 5.07 -8.56
C ALA A 139 22.84 5.33 -7.27
N PRO A 140 23.84 4.51 -6.92
CA PRO A 140 24.71 4.77 -5.79
C PRO A 140 25.58 6.01 -6.04
N GLU A 141 26.20 6.55 -5.00
CA GLU A 141 26.96 7.82 -5.06
C GLU A 141 28.01 7.88 -6.18
N GLY A 142 28.74 6.77 -6.40
CA GLY A 142 29.72 6.66 -7.48
C GLY A 142 29.13 6.77 -8.89
N GLU A 143 27.82 6.53 -9.05
CA GLU A 143 27.10 6.54 -10.33
C GLU A 143 26.37 7.86 -10.60
N TRP A 144 26.32 8.80 -9.66
CA TRP A 144 25.59 10.06 -9.86
C TRP A 144 26.15 10.89 -11.01
N VAL A 145 27.48 10.97 -11.14
CA VAL A 145 28.13 11.68 -12.25
C VAL A 145 27.87 10.99 -13.60
N PRO A 146 28.11 9.66 -13.75
CA PRO A 146 27.73 8.94 -14.97
C PRO A 146 26.27 9.13 -15.39
N VAL A 147 25.33 9.05 -14.44
CA VAL A 147 23.90 9.28 -14.71
C VAL A 147 23.64 10.72 -15.17
N ALA A 148 24.21 11.71 -14.49
CA ALA A 148 24.06 13.11 -14.86
C ALA A 148 24.60 13.41 -16.28
N GLN A 149 25.76 12.85 -16.61
CA GLN A 149 26.35 12.96 -17.94
C GLN A 149 25.47 12.32 -19.02
N ALA A 150 24.96 11.11 -18.77
CA ALA A 150 24.07 10.42 -19.70
C ALA A 150 22.77 11.19 -19.91
N LEU A 151 22.16 11.67 -18.82
CA LEU A 151 20.94 12.47 -18.86
C LEU A 151 21.14 13.76 -19.65
N ALA A 152 22.24 14.48 -19.44
CA ALA A 152 22.55 15.69 -20.19
C ALA A 152 22.70 15.43 -21.69
N ARG A 153 23.39 14.33 -22.07
CA ARG A 153 23.52 13.94 -23.48
C ARG A 153 22.17 13.64 -24.13
N HIS A 154 21.31 12.86 -23.46
CA HIS A 154 19.98 12.50 -23.98
C HIS A 154 19.04 13.69 -24.01
N ALA A 155 19.10 14.58 -23.01
CA ALA A 155 18.31 15.79 -22.96
C ALA A 155 18.69 16.77 -24.08
N ALA A 156 19.98 16.93 -24.38
CA ALA A 156 20.47 17.76 -25.47
C ALA A 156 20.01 17.28 -26.86
N ARG A 157 19.78 15.97 -27.03
CA ARG A 157 19.19 15.39 -28.24
C ARG A 157 17.66 15.51 -28.30
N GLY A 158 17.02 15.95 -27.22
CA GLY A 158 15.56 16.02 -27.13
C GLY A 158 14.88 14.69 -26.85
N THR A 159 15.64 13.59 -26.69
CA THR A 159 15.12 12.22 -26.50
C THR A 159 14.45 12.03 -25.13
N VAL A 160 14.96 12.70 -24.10
CA VAL A 160 14.42 12.60 -22.73
C VAL A 160 14.13 13.98 -22.14
N HIS A 161 13.22 14.02 -21.16
CA HIS A 161 13.05 15.16 -20.25
C HIS A 161 12.99 14.70 -18.81
N LEU A 162 13.80 15.34 -17.97
CA LEU A 162 13.79 15.09 -16.54
C LEU A 162 12.52 15.70 -15.92
N THR A 163 11.69 14.87 -15.29
CA THR A 163 10.50 15.28 -14.54
C THR A 163 10.70 15.24 -13.02
N GLY A 164 11.79 14.65 -12.53
CA GLY A 164 12.08 14.62 -11.10
C GLY A 164 13.36 13.88 -10.70
N LEU A 165 13.81 14.12 -9.48
CA LEU A 165 14.91 13.41 -8.81
C LEU A 165 14.43 13.00 -7.41
N PHE A 166 14.65 11.74 -7.05
CA PHE A 166 14.18 11.25 -5.76
C PHE A 166 15.03 10.13 -5.17
N SER A 167 14.80 9.89 -3.88
CA SER A 167 15.29 8.72 -3.15
C SER A 167 14.19 8.19 -2.24
N HIS A 168 14.51 7.21 -1.40
CA HIS A 168 13.63 6.64 -0.39
C HIS A 168 14.37 6.53 0.94
N LEU A 169 13.71 6.99 2.01
CA LEU A 169 14.26 7.00 3.36
C LEU A 169 14.25 5.60 3.98
N SER A 170 15.18 5.37 4.91
CA SER A 170 15.22 4.19 5.77
C SER A 170 14.13 4.26 6.84
N ASN A 171 13.80 5.47 7.32
CA ASN A 171 12.95 5.73 8.48
C ASN A 171 13.50 5.07 9.77
N THR A 172 14.82 4.87 9.86
CA THR A 172 15.45 4.28 11.05
C THR A 172 15.57 5.30 12.19
N SER A 173 16.03 6.51 11.87
CA SER A 173 16.17 7.60 12.82
C SER A 173 16.08 8.95 12.09
N ARG A 174 15.72 10.01 12.82
CA ARG A 174 15.72 11.37 12.25
C ARG A 174 17.10 11.80 11.77
N GLU A 175 18.16 11.38 12.46
CA GLU A 175 19.54 11.69 12.08
C GLU A 175 19.89 11.05 10.73
N ASP A 176 19.64 9.74 10.59
CA ASP A 176 19.88 9.02 9.34
C ASP A 176 19.06 9.60 8.19
N ASP A 177 17.78 9.89 8.43
CA ASP A 177 16.89 10.45 7.41
C ASP A 177 17.32 11.85 6.94
N LEU A 178 17.83 12.69 7.84
CA LEU A 178 18.40 13.99 7.50
C LEU A 178 19.75 13.86 6.77
N ALA A 179 20.57 12.86 7.10
CA ALA A 179 21.78 12.55 6.34
C ALA A 179 21.45 12.09 4.91
N GLN A 180 20.40 11.27 4.74
CA GLN A 180 19.88 10.87 3.43
C GLN A 180 19.36 12.07 2.63
N LEU A 181 18.71 13.04 3.28
CA LEU A 181 18.31 14.30 2.65
C LEU A 181 19.51 15.11 2.16
N GLY A 182 20.59 15.19 2.95
CA GLY A 182 21.84 15.83 2.54
C GLY A 182 22.42 15.20 1.27
N ARG A 183 22.45 13.87 1.20
CA ARG A 183 22.88 13.12 0.00
C ARG A 183 21.99 13.35 -1.22
N LEU A 184 20.67 13.44 -1.04
CA LEU A 184 19.77 13.79 -2.16
C LEU A 184 20.09 15.18 -2.72
N ARG A 185 20.35 16.16 -1.85
CA ARG A 185 20.76 17.52 -2.28
C ARG A 185 22.12 17.52 -2.97
N ALA A 186 23.05 16.68 -2.54
CA ALA A 186 24.34 16.50 -3.22
C ALA A 186 24.14 15.92 -4.64
N ALA A 187 23.27 14.93 -4.80
CA ALA A 187 22.91 14.39 -6.12
C ALA A 187 22.24 15.45 -7.02
N ASP A 188 21.34 16.29 -6.49
CA ASP A 188 20.76 17.43 -7.24
C ASP A 188 21.85 18.41 -7.69
N ALA A 189 22.80 18.72 -6.80
CA ALA A 189 23.94 19.59 -7.15
C ALA A 189 24.81 18.99 -8.26
N VAL A 190 24.99 17.65 -8.30
CA VAL A 190 25.66 16.97 -9.40
C VAL A 190 24.91 17.18 -10.72
N LEU A 191 23.58 17.00 -10.76
CA LEU A 191 22.79 17.27 -11.97
C LEU A 191 22.95 18.71 -12.47
N ARG A 192 22.92 19.69 -11.55
CA ARG A 192 23.07 21.12 -11.89
C ARG A 192 24.43 21.45 -12.53
N ARG A 193 25.51 20.77 -12.12
CA ARG A 193 26.84 20.93 -12.74
C ARG A 193 26.88 20.51 -14.21
N PHE A 194 25.95 19.65 -14.63
CA PHE A 194 25.78 19.24 -16.03
C PHE A 194 24.66 20.02 -16.74
N GLY A 195 24.21 21.14 -16.18
CA GLY A 195 23.18 21.99 -16.78
C GLY A 195 21.76 21.42 -16.66
N ILE A 196 21.56 20.39 -15.82
CA ILE A 196 20.26 19.75 -15.63
C ILE A 196 19.62 20.24 -14.33
N GLN A 197 18.38 20.73 -14.44
CA GLN A 197 17.58 21.16 -13.31
C GLN A 197 16.41 20.21 -13.12
N SER A 198 16.31 19.60 -11.94
CA SER A 198 15.13 18.79 -11.60
C SER A 198 13.95 19.70 -11.24
N PRO A 199 12.78 19.54 -11.88
CA PRO A 199 11.59 20.36 -11.56
C PRO A 199 10.88 19.90 -10.28
N VAL A 200 11.16 18.67 -9.82
CA VAL A 200 10.56 18.10 -8.62
C VAL A 200 11.62 17.30 -7.86
N LEU A 201 11.83 17.63 -6.59
CA LEU A 201 12.54 16.80 -5.64
C LEU A 201 11.54 16.14 -4.69
N HIS A 202 11.65 14.83 -4.50
CA HIS A 202 10.86 14.13 -3.49
C HIS A 202 11.65 13.08 -2.72
N LEU A 203 11.34 12.94 -1.44
CA LEU A 203 12.06 12.04 -0.55
C LEU A 203 11.08 11.32 0.38
N ALA A 204 10.31 12.11 1.14
CA ALA A 204 9.39 11.63 2.15
C ALA A 204 8.37 10.62 1.61
N ALA A 205 8.32 9.46 2.27
CA ALA A 205 7.15 8.59 2.30
C ALA A 205 6.19 9.02 3.44
N THR A 206 5.07 8.32 3.65
CA THR A 206 4.05 8.72 4.66
C THR A 206 4.62 9.06 6.04
N ALA A 207 5.48 8.20 6.62
CA ALA A 207 6.05 8.42 7.96
C ALA A 207 6.86 9.73 8.05
N ALA A 208 7.85 9.88 7.18
CA ALA A 208 8.70 11.08 7.14
C ALA A 208 7.92 12.33 6.72
N ALA A 209 6.90 12.21 5.86
CA ALA A 209 6.05 13.34 5.48
C ALA A 209 5.33 13.91 6.70
N LEU A 210 4.87 13.05 7.61
CA LEU A 210 4.24 13.47 8.86
C LEU A 210 5.27 14.03 9.86
N ARG A 211 6.43 13.37 10.04
CA ARG A 211 7.35 13.64 11.18
C ARG A 211 8.56 14.53 10.87
N ILE A 212 8.95 14.67 9.60
CA ILE A 212 10.19 15.34 9.21
C ILE A 212 9.89 16.35 8.09
N PRO A 213 9.39 17.56 8.43
CA PRO A 213 9.01 18.58 7.46
C PRO A 213 10.06 18.91 6.42
N GLU A 214 11.35 18.84 6.78
CA GLU A 214 12.49 19.11 5.92
C GLU A 214 12.59 18.16 4.71
N THR A 215 11.99 16.96 4.80
CA THR A 215 12.02 15.93 3.75
C THR A 215 10.86 16.02 2.77
N ARG A 216 9.90 16.95 2.99
CA ARG A 216 8.69 17.10 2.16
C ARG A 216 8.99 17.65 0.76
N LEU A 217 10.01 18.50 0.66
CA LEU A 217 10.53 19.06 -0.61
C LEU A 217 9.40 19.55 -1.53
N ASP A 218 9.46 19.24 -2.84
CA ASP A 218 8.46 19.67 -3.81
C ASP A 218 7.24 18.75 -3.86
N MET A 219 7.41 17.49 -3.45
CA MET A 219 6.38 16.46 -3.46
C MET A 219 6.61 15.40 -2.38
N VAL A 220 5.53 15.00 -1.70
CA VAL A 220 5.53 13.82 -0.80
C VAL A 220 4.92 12.61 -1.51
N ARG A 221 5.36 11.40 -1.14
CA ARG A 221 4.79 10.14 -1.64
C ARG A 221 4.04 9.41 -0.54
N THR A 222 2.72 9.46 -0.54
CA THR A 222 1.91 8.82 0.51
C THR A 222 1.37 7.46 0.03
N GLY A 223 1.62 6.43 0.83
CA GLY A 223 1.11 5.07 0.61
C GLY A 223 0.13 4.71 1.71
N ILE A 224 0.62 4.02 2.76
CA ILE A 224 -0.21 3.39 3.80
C ILE A 224 -1.27 4.32 4.44
N GLY A 225 -0.92 5.59 4.68
CA GLY A 225 -1.82 6.55 5.32
C GLY A 225 -3.06 6.88 4.48
N VAL A 226 -2.97 6.75 3.15
CA VAL A 226 -4.10 6.96 2.24
C VAL A 226 -5.18 5.91 2.47
N TYR A 227 -4.78 4.72 2.89
CA TYR A 227 -5.66 3.60 3.23
C TYR A 227 -6.16 3.65 4.68
N GLY A 228 -5.87 4.73 5.40
CA GLY A 228 -6.33 4.93 6.77
C GLY A 228 -5.53 4.17 7.82
N LEU A 229 -4.28 3.83 7.50
CA LEU A 229 -3.43 2.99 8.33
C LEU A 229 -2.20 3.78 8.78
N SER A 230 -1.90 3.73 10.08
CA SER A 230 -0.76 4.46 10.65
C SER A 230 0.56 3.94 10.09
N PRO A 231 1.50 4.82 9.68
CA PRO A 231 2.82 4.41 9.24
C PRO A 231 3.82 4.22 10.40
N VAL A 232 3.40 4.43 11.65
CA VAL A 232 4.26 4.43 12.85
C VAL A 232 3.59 3.69 14.01
N GLU A 233 4.38 3.14 14.92
CA GLU A 233 3.88 2.33 16.04
C GLU A 233 3.37 3.17 17.22
N ASP A 234 3.90 4.38 17.39
CA ASP A 234 3.63 5.28 18.52
C ASP A 234 2.41 6.20 18.31
N GLU A 235 1.70 6.06 17.19
CA GLU A 235 0.53 6.88 16.85
C GLU A 235 -0.52 6.03 16.11
N THR A 236 -1.80 6.24 16.43
CA THR A 236 -2.89 5.48 15.82
C THR A 236 -3.46 6.18 14.59
N SER A 237 -4.13 5.44 13.69
CA SER A 237 -4.88 6.06 12.59
C SER A 237 -5.85 7.13 13.08
N LEU A 238 -6.58 6.85 14.15
CA LEU A 238 -7.54 7.79 14.74
C LEU A 238 -6.86 9.07 15.26
N GLY A 239 -5.70 8.95 15.92
CA GLY A 239 -4.93 10.11 16.40
C GLY A 239 -4.39 10.99 15.26
N LEU A 240 -4.11 10.40 14.10
CA LEU A 240 -3.80 11.15 12.87
C LEU A 240 -5.04 11.73 12.19
N GLY A 241 -6.25 11.38 12.63
CA GLY A 241 -7.51 11.71 11.96
C GLY A 241 -7.70 10.95 10.65
N LEU A 242 -7.11 9.76 10.52
CA LEU A 242 -7.24 8.87 9.38
C LEU A 242 -8.30 7.80 9.65
N VAL A 243 -9.05 7.45 8.62
CA VAL A 243 -10.14 6.46 8.68
C VAL A 243 -9.75 5.21 7.90
N PRO A 244 -9.65 4.02 8.54
CA PRO A 244 -9.34 2.77 7.86
C PRO A 244 -10.30 2.48 6.69
N ALA A 245 -9.77 2.36 5.48
CA ALA A 245 -10.57 2.22 4.27
C ALA A 245 -11.03 0.78 4.01
N MET A 246 -10.49 -0.22 4.69
CA MET A 246 -10.81 -1.63 4.48
C MET A 246 -11.46 -2.25 5.71
N THR A 247 -12.60 -2.92 5.49
CA THR A 247 -13.16 -3.90 6.43
C THR A 247 -13.09 -5.29 5.81
N LEU A 248 -12.30 -6.20 6.39
CA LEU A 248 -12.25 -7.59 5.97
C LEU A 248 -13.30 -8.39 6.75
N GLN A 249 -14.28 -8.93 6.04
CA GLN A 249 -15.43 -9.57 6.66
C GLN A 249 -15.95 -10.77 5.88
N GLY A 250 -16.67 -11.65 6.58
CA GLY A 250 -17.36 -12.80 6.02
C GLY A 250 -18.53 -13.20 6.90
N ARG A 251 -18.92 -14.46 6.81
CA ARG A 251 -20.05 -14.99 7.58
C ARG A 251 -19.67 -16.32 8.23
N VAL A 252 -20.23 -16.59 9.41
CA VAL A 252 -20.07 -17.90 10.07
C VAL A 252 -20.56 -18.99 9.13
N ALA A 253 -19.66 -19.90 8.76
CA ALA A 253 -19.94 -20.96 7.78
C ALA A 253 -20.55 -22.21 8.42
N GLY A 254 -20.32 -22.41 9.72
CA GLY A 254 -20.78 -23.57 10.46
C GLY A 254 -20.63 -23.39 11.95
N LEU A 255 -21.48 -24.07 12.71
CA LEU A 255 -21.42 -24.12 14.16
C LEU A 255 -21.38 -25.56 14.64
N ARG A 256 -20.66 -25.81 15.73
CA ARG A 256 -20.63 -27.11 16.38
C ARG A 256 -20.51 -26.94 17.89
N ARG A 257 -21.51 -27.43 18.63
CA ARG A 257 -21.40 -27.62 20.09
C ARG A 257 -20.49 -28.82 20.36
N VAL A 258 -19.52 -28.67 21.25
CA VAL A 258 -18.53 -29.71 21.57
C VAL A 258 -18.37 -29.84 23.09
N ALA A 259 -18.06 -31.06 23.53
CA ALA A 259 -17.76 -31.34 24.93
C ALA A 259 -16.34 -30.93 25.31
N ARG A 260 -16.09 -30.83 26.62
CA ARG A 260 -14.76 -30.61 27.20
C ARG A 260 -13.71 -31.59 26.63
N GLY A 261 -12.52 -31.08 26.33
CA GLY A 261 -11.38 -31.87 25.85
C GLY A 261 -11.34 -32.07 24.34
N THR A 262 -12.40 -31.69 23.61
CA THR A 262 -12.44 -31.74 22.14
C THR A 262 -11.30 -30.91 21.56
N GLY A 263 -10.46 -31.54 20.75
CA GLY A 263 -9.37 -30.87 20.04
C GLY A 263 -9.88 -30.11 18.82
N VAL A 264 -9.27 -28.96 18.52
CA VAL A 264 -9.70 -28.09 17.42
C VAL A 264 -8.54 -27.84 16.45
N SER A 265 -8.85 -27.99 15.15
CA SER A 265 -7.91 -27.82 14.04
C SER A 265 -6.68 -28.75 14.09
N TYR A 266 -5.70 -28.53 13.22
CA TYR A 266 -4.51 -29.37 13.10
C TYR A 266 -3.70 -29.42 14.40
N ASP A 267 -3.17 -30.61 14.71
CA ASP A 267 -2.36 -30.94 15.88
C ASP A 267 -3.00 -30.66 17.24
N TYR A 268 -4.30 -30.32 17.26
CA TYR A 268 -5.06 -30.01 18.48
C TYR A 268 -4.33 -29.07 19.44
N THR A 269 -3.71 -28.02 18.89
CA THR A 269 -3.05 -26.97 19.68
C THR A 269 -4.02 -26.17 20.54
N TYR A 270 -5.33 -26.34 20.30
CA TYR A 270 -6.41 -25.91 21.18
C TYR A 270 -7.27 -27.11 21.57
N ARG A 271 -7.71 -27.13 22.84
CA ARG A 271 -8.71 -28.05 23.37
C ARG A 271 -9.74 -27.28 24.17
N ALA A 272 -11.02 -27.59 23.95
CA ALA A 272 -12.12 -26.96 24.67
C ALA A 272 -11.98 -27.20 26.19
N GLY A 273 -11.95 -26.12 26.98
CA GLY A 273 -11.83 -26.20 28.45
C GLY A 273 -13.10 -26.70 29.15
N GLY A 274 -14.25 -26.51 28.51
CA GLY A 274 -15.58 -26.93 28.94
C GLY A 274 -16.45 -27.30 27.75
N GLU A 275 -17.75 -27.50 27.98
CA GLU A 275 -18.71 -27.54 26.87
C GLU A 275 -18.78 -26.15 26.22
N THR A 276 -18.71 -26.08 24.89
CA THR A 276 -18.65 -24.80 24.17
C THR A 276 -19.14 -24.92 22.74
N THR A 277 -19.40 -23.79 22.09
CA THR A 277 -19.72 -23.69 20.67
C THR A 277 -18.51 -23.22 19.87
N LEU A 278 -18.16 -23.98 18.83
CA LEU A 278 -17.13 -23.62 17.86
C LEU A 278 -17.78 -23.06 16.60
N ALA A 279 -17.33 -21.88 16.18
CA ALA A 279 -17.76 -21.24 14.94
C ALA A 279 -16.67 -21.33 13.87
N LEU A 280 -17.05 -21.75 12.67
CA LEU A 280 -16.18 -21.88 11.52
C LEU A 280 -16.17 -20.58 10.71
N VAL A 281 -14.99 -19.99 10.54
CA VAL A 281 -14.80 -18.76 9.78
C VAL A 281 -14.14 -19.09 8.43
N PRO A 282 -14.74 -18.70 7.29
CA PRO A 282 -14.31 -19.12 5.96
C PRO A 282 -13.18 -18.26 5.40
N PHE A 283 -12.13 -18.07 6.19
CA PHE A 283 -10.89 -17.43 5.79
C PHE A 283 -9.72 -18.30 6.19
N GLY A 284 -8.75 -18.49 5.31
CA GLY A 284 -7.51 -19.18 5.63
C GLY A 284 -6.28 -18.53 5.04
N TYR A 285 -5.14 -19.20 5.16
CA TYR A 285 -3.88 -18.63 4.69
C TYR A 285 -3.78 -18.49 3.17
N ALA A 286 -4.59 -19.23 2.39
CA ALA A 286 -4.70 -19.02 0.95
C ALA A 286 -5.52 -17.76 0.59
N ASP A 287 -6.30 -17.23 1.53
CA ASP A 287 -7.01 -15.94 1.37
C ASP A 287 -6.15 -14.75 1.81
N GLY A 288 -4.98 -15.00 2.41
CA GLY A 288 -4.05 -13.99 2.92
C GLY A 288 -3.95 -13.91 4.43
N ILE A 289 -4.67 -14.75 5.19
CA ILE A 289 -4.60 -14.75 6.66
C ILE A 289 -3.29 -15.37 7.13
N PRO A 290 -2.43 -14.65 7.88
CA PRO A 290 -1.17 -15.23 8.33
C PRO A 290 -1.42 -16.46 9.20
N ARG A 291 -0.72 -17.56 8.91
CA ARG A 291 -0.78 -18.74 9.77
C ARG A 291 -0.27 -18.45 11.19
N SER A 292 0.56 -17.42 11.36
CA SER A 292 1.00 -16.92 12.67
C SER A 292 -0.13 -16.34 13.53
N ALA A 293 -1.31 -16.03 12.96
CA ALA A 293 -2.50 -15.62 13.71
C ALA A 293 -3.10 -16.73 14.58
N SER A 294 -2.68 -17.99 14.35
CA SER A 294 -3.16 -19.18 15.07
C SER A 294 -3.06 -19.02 16.59
N GLY A 295 -4.19 -19.09 17.28
CA GLY A 295 -4.23 -19.05 18.74
C GLY A 295 -3.94 -17.69 19.39
N VAL A 296 -3.73 -16.63 18.61
CA VAL A 296 -3.34 -15.32 19.12
C VAL A 296 -4.22 -14.18 18.64
N ALA A 297 -4.69 -14.23 17.39
CA ALA A 297 -5.54 -13.17 16.84
C ALA A 297 -7.00 -13.31 17.27
N GLU A 298 -7.70 -12.19 17.33
CA GLU A 298 -9.13 -12.11 17.60
C GLU A 298 -9.91 -11.60 16.38
N VAL A 299 -11.17 -12.01 16.28
CA VAL A 299 -12.16 -11.55 15.30
C VAL A 299 -13.43 -11.13 16.00
N SER A 300 -14.21 -10.24 15.40
CA SER A 300 -15.57 -9.96 15.87
C SER A 300 -16.56 -10.95 15.24
N VAL A 301 -17.32 -11.68 16.05
CA VAL A 301 -18.46 -12.53 15.64
C VAL A 301 -19.69 -12.05 16.38
N GLY A 302 -20.77 -11.73 15.65
CA GLY A 302 -22.00 -11.24 16.30
C GLY A 302 -21.80 -9.99 17.17
N GLY A 303 -20.79 -9.17 16.86
CA GLY A 303 -20.45 -7.95 17.61
C GLY A 303 -19.55 -8.16 18.84
N ARG A 304 -19.10 -9.39 19.12
CA ARG A 304 -18.19 -9.70 20.24
C ARG A 304 -16.87 -10.26 19.73
N ARG A 305 -15.78 -9.97 20.42
CA ARG A 305 -14.43 -10.42 20.03
C ARG A 305 -14.15 -11.82 20.56
N HIS A 306 -13.68 -12.69 19.67
CA HIS A 306 -13.32 -14.07 19.96
C HIS A 306 -11.95 -14.40 19.39
N ARG A 307 -11.13 -15.10 20.19
CA ARG A 307 -9.82 -15.56 19.77
C ARG A 307 -9.91 -16.78 18.84
N ILE A 308 -9.00 -16.86 17.88
CA ILE A 308 -8.83 -18.05 17.04
C ILE A 308 -8.52 -19.27 17.91
N ALA A 309 -9.33 -20.32 17.77
CA ALA A 309 -9.20 -21.58 18.48
C ALA A 309 -8.39 -22.58 17.63
N GLY A 310 -7.10 -22.70 17.95
CA GLY A 310 -6.19 -23.62 17.27
C GLY A 310 -5.56 -22.98 16.02
N ARG A 311 -5.27 -23.81 15.01
CA ARG A 311 -4.52 -23.38 13.82
C ARG A 311 -5.41 -22.82 12.72
N VAL A 312 -4.91 -21.78 12.06
CA VAL A 312 -5.43 -21.30 10.77
C VAL A 312 -5.09 -22.34 9.68
N ALA A 313 -6.13 -22.83 8.98
CA ALA A 313 -6.01 -23.75 7.85
C ALA A 313 -5.93 -22.99 6.51
N MET A 314 -5.88 -23.73 5.40
CA MET A 314 -5.75 -23.13 4.06
C MET A 314 -6.90 -22.20 3.71
N ASP A 315 -8.13 -22.59 4.04
CA ASP A 315 -9.35 -21.91 3.58
C ASP A 315 -10.29 -21.48 4.73
N GLN A 316 -9.94 -21.79 5.99
CA GLN A 316 -10.79 -21.58 7.15
C GLN A 316 -10.00 -21.58 8.47
N PHE A 317 -10.59 -21.02 9.51
CA PHE A 317 -10.18 -21.23 10.90
C PHE A 317 -11.41 -21.33 11.80
N VAL A 318 -11.18 -21.72 13.06
CA VAL A 318 -12.24 -21.88 14.05
C VAL A 318 -12.05 -20.84 15.15
N VAL A 319 -13.15 -20.32 15.68
CA VAL A 319 -13.18 -19.52 16.90
C VAL A 319 -14.09 -20.20 17.91
N ASP A 320 -13.73 -20.07 19.18
CA ASP A 320 -14.55 -20.55 20.28
C ASP A 320 -15.46 -19.40 20.75
N VAL A 321 -16.77 -19.56 20.58
CA VAL A 321 -17.77 -18.52 20.90
C VAL A 321 -18.52 -18.79 22.20
N GLY A 322 -18.17 -19.86 22.94
CA GLY A 322 -18.84 -20.15 24.20
C GLY A 322 -20.34 -20.40 24.04
N ASP A 323 -21.12 -19.71 24.86
CA ASP A 323 -22.58 -19.69 24.85
C ASP A 323 -23.16 -18.45 24.15
N ASP A 324 -22.32 -17.68 23.45
CA ASP A 324 -22.80 -16.50 22.73
C ASP A 324 -23.80 -16.92 21.65
N PRO A 325 -24.90 -16.15 21.46
CA PRO A 325 -26.00 -16.52 20.58
C PRO A 325 -25.64 -16.27 19.11
N VAL A 326 -24.67 -17.02 18.61
CA VAL A 326 -24.16 -16.95 17.23
C VAL A 326 -24.93 -17.95 16.35
N LEU A 327 -25.28 -17.52 15.15
CA LEU A 327 -25.94 -18.32 14.12
C LEU A 327 -25.05 -18.48 12.87
N VAL A 328 -25.29 -19.56 12.12
CA VAL A 328 -24.72 -19.69 10.77
C VAL A 328 -25.20 -18.53 9.93
N GLY A 329 -24.27 -17.85 9.27
CA GLY A 329 -24.55 -16.65 8.49
C GLY A 329 -24.37 -15.33 9.24
N ASP A 330 -24.09 -15.35 10.55
CA ASP A 330 -23.78 -14.12 11.30
C ASP A 330 -22.48 -13.47 10.80
N PRO A 331 -22.38 -12.13 10.86
CA PRO A 331 -21.21 -11.41 10.38
C PRO A 331 -19.98 -11.75 11.23
N VAL A 332 -18.86 -11.96 10.53
CA VAL A 332 -17.52 -12.08 11.10
C VAL A 332 -16.65 -10.98 10.53
N VAL A 333 -16.05 -10.14 11.39
CA VAL A 333 -15.11 -9.09 10.98
C VAL A 333 -13.73 -9.44 11.51
N LEU A 334 -12.78 -9.64 10.60
CA LEU A 334 -11.40 -9.91 10.96
C LEU A 334 -10.75 -8.61 11.39
N TRP A 335 -10.79 -7.60 10.53
CA TRP A 335 -10.35 -6.25 10.86
C TRP A 335 -11.17 -5.17 10.16
N GLY A 336 -11.23 -3.98 10.74
CA GLY A 336 -11.91 -2.81 10.21
C GLY A 336 -11.61 -1.55 11.03
N ASP A 337 -12.58 -0.65 11.12
CA ASP A 337 -12.49 0.56 11.96
C ASP A 337 -12.62 0.19 13.46
N PRO A 338 -11.57 0.38 14.28
CA PRO A 338 -11.61 0.01 15.69
C PRO A 338 -12.63 0.81 16.51
N THR A 339 -13.09 1.96 16.03
CA THR A 339 -14.14 2.74 16.71
C THR A 339 -15.48 2.02 16.74
N THR A 340 -15.68 1.03 15.86
CA THR A 340 -16.89 0.18 15.84
C THR A 340 -16.73 -1.09 16.68
N GLY A 341 -15.66 -1.22 17.47
CA GLY A 341 -15.41 -2.36 18.36
C GLY A 341 -14.81 -3.60 17.69
N VAL A 342 -14.60 -3.58 16.37
CA VAL A 342 -13.91 -4.67 15.64
C VAL A 342 -12.39 -4.53 15.78
N PRO A 343 -11.59 -5.60 15.58
CA PRO A 343 -10.14 -5.48 15.59
C PRO A 343 -9.63 -4.52 14.51
N SER A 344 -8.53 -3.80 14.77
CA SER A 344 -7.82 -3.05 13.73
C SER A 344 -6.79 -3.93 13.00
N VAL A 345 -6.35 -3.47 11.83
CA VAL A 345 -5.21 -4.09 11.13
C VAL A 345 -3.93 -4.05 11.98
N ASP A 346 -3.74 -2.98 12.77
CA ASP A 346 -2.56 -2.83 13.64
C ASP A 346 -2.58 -3.82 14.81
N GLU A 347 -3.76 -4.14 15.36
CA GLU A 347 -3.92 -5.23 16.34
C GLU A 347 -3.51 -6.57 15.74
N TRP A 348 -3.99 -6.88 14.54
CA TRP A 348 -3.60 -8.08 13.80
C TRP A 348 -2.11 -8.15 13.51
N ALA A 349 -1.52 -7.03 13.12
CA ALA A 349 -0.10 -6.93 12.81
C ALA A 349 0.75 -7.28 14.04
N ARG A 350 0.40 -6.71 15.20
CA ARG A 350 1.05 -7.02 16.48
C ARG A 350 0.92 -8.48 16.88
N TRP A 351 -0.29 -9.06 16.79
CA TRP A 351 -0.49 -10.48 17.11
C TRP A 351 0.31 -11.41 16.20
N CYS A 352 0.46 -11.04 14.93
CA CYS A 352 1.15 -11.86 13.93
C CYS A 352 2.67 -11.61 13.86
N GLY A 353 3.20 -10.63 14.60
CA GLY A 353 4.61 -10.23 14.54
C GLY A 353 5.00 -9.61 13.20
N THR A 354 4.13 -8.78 12.63
CA THR A 354 4.32 -8.12 11.34
C THR A 354 3.81 -6.66 11.37
N ILE A 355 3.67 -6.05 10.19
CA ILE A 355 3.18 -4.68 9.97
C ILE A 355 1.86 -4.68 9.21
N ASN A 356 1.06 -3.63 9.39
CA ASN A 356 -0.23 -3.47 8.74
C ASN A 356 -0.16 -3.53 7.19
N TYR A 357 0.91 -3.01 6.60
CA TYR A 357 1.23 -3.09 5.18
C TYR A 357 1.12 -4.52 4.64
N GLU A 358 1.70 -5.49 5.35
CA GLU A 358 1.74 -6.88 4.91
C GLU A 358 0.34 -7.49 4.88
N LEU A 359 -0.47 -7.21 5.91
CA LEU A 359 -1.79 -7.81 6.05
C LEU A 359 -2.75 -7.41 4.93
N VAL A 360 -2.83 -6.11 4.63
CA VAL A 360 -3.76 -5.62 3.59
C VAL A 360 -3.28 -5.98 2.18
N THR A 361 -1.96 -6.02 1.95
CA THR A 361 -1.40 -6.32 0.63
C THR A 361 -1.50 -7.80 0.25
N ARG A 362 -1.51 -8.72 1.22
CA ARG A 362 -1.50 -10.17 0.97
C ARG A 362 -2.86 -10.77 0.61
N LEU A 363 -3.93 -9.99 0.66
CA LEU A 363 -5.27 -10.50 0.35
C LEU A 363 -5.37 -10.98 -1.10
N GLY A 364 -5.55 -12.30 -1.27
CA GLY A 364 -5.59 -12.95 -2.58
C GLY A 364 -6.88 -12.67 -3.37
N PRO A 365 -6.97 -13.15 -4.63
CA PRO A 365 -8.12 -12.92 -5.50
C PRO A 365 -9.40 -13.66 -5.05
N ARG A 366 -9.28 -14.66 -4.16
CA ARG A 366 -10.43 -15.37 -3.56
C ARG A 366 -11.26 -14.49 -2.63
N VAL A 367 -10.70 -13.37 -2.17
CA VAL A 367 -11.39 -12.36 -1.38
C VAL A 367 -11.84 -11.24 -2.32
N PRO A 368 -13.11 -11.22 -2.79
CA PRO A 368 -13.58 -10.15 -3.65
C PRO A 368 -13.54 -8.80 -2.92
N ARG A 369 -13.20 -7.75 -3.67
CA ARG A 369 -13.28 -6.37 -3.17
C ARG A 369 -14.64 -5.80 -3.53
N ARG A 370 -15.38 -5.31 -2.54
CA ARG A 370 -16.64 -4.62 -2.75
C ARG A 370 -16.47 -3.16 -2.35
N LEU A 371 -16.69 -2.25 -3.29
CA LEU A 371 -16.66 -0.82 -2.99
C LEU A 371 -17.94 -0.43 -2.25
N LEU A 372 -17.83 0.41 -1.22
CA LEU A 372 -19.00 1.06 -0.63
C LEU A 372 -19.52 2.12 -1.61
N PRO A 373 -20.86 2.23 -1.75
CA PRO A 373 -21.44 3.34 -2.50
C PRO A 373 -21.01 4.66 -1.88
N ALA A 374 -20.62 5.62 -2.71
CA ALA A 374 -20.31 6.97 -2.27
C ALA A 374 -21.49 7.57 -1.49
N ALA A 375 -21.19 8.37 -0.47
CA ALA A 375 -22.14 8.91 0.50
C ALA A 375 -23.33 9.69 -0.11
N ALA A 376 -23.26 10.10 -1.38
CA ALA A 376 -24.38 10.70 -2.13
C ALA A 376 -25.61 9.78 -2.28
N SER A 377 -25.53 8.52 -1.84
CA SER A 377 -26.63 7.54 -1.82
C SER A 377 -27.13 7.17 -0.41
N ARG A 378 -26.68 7.85 0.64
CA ARG A 378 -27.04 7.57 2.05
C ARG A 378 -27.91 8.66 2.71
N ALA A 379 -28.67 9.40 1.91
CA ALA A 379 -29.71 10.33 2.39
C ALA A 379 -31.06 9.61 2.54
#